data_AF-A0A5Q4GNR1-F1
#
_entry.id   AF-A0A5Q4GNR1-F1
#
_cell.length_a   1.000
_cell.length_b   1.000
_cell.length_c   1.000
_cell.angle_alpha   90.00
_cell.angle_beta   90.00
_cell.angle_gamma   90.00
#
_symmetry.space_group_name_H-M   'P 1'
#
loop_
_entity.id
_entity.type
_entity.pdbx_description
1 polymer ?
#
loop_
_entity_poly.entity_id
_entity_poly.type
_entity_poly.pdbx_seq_one_letter_code
_entity_poly.pdbx_strand_id
1 'polypeptide(L)'
;THINRKKALFEEALDVARSGCTVDITAFPVDQTCSEDELAADEALLRYLDSGAAPERITMSSDGGGCLPVFNAQGEMQRFDIGQPATLSDTLTRLLAGGESLQRILPAFTLNPARLLRFHDRGRIETGAAADLVLLDNHHRIGDVMTQGVWRIKGQ
;
A
#
# COMPACT_ATOMS: atom_id res chain seq x y z
N THR A 1 -3.47 -10.57 -2.58
CA THR A 1 -3.08 -9.32 -3.28
C THR A 1 -4.18 -8.93 -4.25
N HIS A 2 -4.15 -7.68 -4.73
CA HIS A 2 -5.17 -7.08 -5.59
C HIS A 2 -6.60 -7.20 -5.04
N ILE A 3 -6.76 -7.21 -3.71
CA ILE A 3 -8.07 -7.44 -3.09
C ILE A 3 -9.06 -6.29 -3.38
N ASN A 4 -8.53 -5.11 -3.68
CA ASN A 4 -9.28 -3.88 -3.97
C ASN A 4 -9.64 -3.70 -5.45
N ARG A 5 -9.36 -4.70 -6.31
CA ARG A 5 -9.70 -4.63 -7.75
C ARG A 5 -11.20 -4.84 -8.04
N LYS A 6 -11.96 -5.33 -7.06
CA LYS A 6 -13.42 -5.48 -7.10
C LYS A 6 -13.99 -5.35 -5.69
N LYS A 7 -15.10 -4.64 -5.51
CA LYS A 7 -15.78 -4.49 -4.21
C LYS A 7 -16.19 -5.84 -3.62
N ALA A 8 -16.77 -6.72 -4.43
CA ALA A 8 -17.15 -8.06 -3.97
C ALA A 8 -15.94 -8.89 -3.51
N LEU A 9 -14.81 -8.80 -4.22
CA LEU A 9 -13.58 -9.49 -3.83
C LEU A 9 -13.00 -8.93 -2.53
N PHE A 10 -13.11 -7.62 -2.33
CA PHE A 10 -12.66 -6.98 -1.09
C PHE A 10 -13.43 -7.53 0.12
N GLU A 11 -14.76 -7.68 0.02
CA GLU A 11 -15.58 -8.27 1.09
C GLU A 11 -15.16 -9.72 1.41
N GLU A 12 -14.97 -10.56 0.39
CA GLU A 12 -14.47 -11.93 0.58
C GLU A 12 -13.07 -11.95 1.23
N ALA A 13 -12.21 -10.99 0.88
CA ALA A 13 -10.88 -10.86 1.46
C ALA A 13 -10.92 -10.51 2.96
N LEU A 14 -11.94 -9.79 3.44
CA LEU A 14 -12.12 -9.53 4.86
C LEU A 14 -12.37 -10.81 5.65
N ASP A 15 -13.17 -11.73 5.11
CA ASP A 15 -13.46 -13.02 5.76
C ASP A 15 -12.22 -13.92 5.81
N VAL A 16 -11.41 -13.90 4.76
CA VAL A 16 -10.11 -14.58 4.72
C VAL A 16 -9.16 -13.96 5.75
N ALA A 17 -9.13 -12.64 5.87
CA ALA A 17 -8.31 -11.95 6.86
C ALA A 17 -8.73 -12.26 8.32
N ARG A 18 -10.03 -12.30 8.60
CA ARG A 18 -10.60 -12.70 9.90
C ARG A 18 -10.26 -14.14 10.26
N SER A 19 -10.09 -15.00 9.25
CA SER A 19 -9.63 -16.38 9.42
C SER A 19 -8.12 -16.50 9.68
N GLY A 20 -7.39 -15.39 9.75
CA GLY A 20 -5.98 -15.32 10.13
C GLY A 20 -5.00 -15.23 8.95
N CYS A 21 -5.49 -15.18 7.71
CA CYS A 21 -4.65 -14.97 6.54
C CYS A 21 -4.25 -13.50 6.40
N THR A 22 -3.09 -13.24 5.81
CA THR A 22 -2.71 -11.88 5.42
C THR A 22 -3.23 -11.59 4.01
N VAL A 23 -3.86 -10.44 3.85
CA VAL A 23 -4.33 -9.92 2.56
C VAL A 23 -3.54 -8.68 2.17
N ASP A 24 -3.58 -8.33 0.89
CA ASP A 24 -2.72 -7.29 0.33
C ASP A 24 -3.52 -6.41 -0.64
N ILE A 25 -3.50 -5.10 -0.38
CA ILE A 25 -4.05 -4.06 -1.24
C ILE A 25 -3.00 -3.65 -2.26
N THR A 26 -3.44 -3.38 -3.48
CA THR A 26 -2.57 -2.82 -4.50
C THR A 26 -2.84 -1.33 -4.66
N ALA A 27 -1.79 -0.52 -4.53
CA ALA A 27 -1.79 0.91 -4.79
C ALA A 27 -1.84 1.16 -6.30
N PHE A 28 -2.99 0.92 -6.92
CA PHE A 28 -3.19 1.24 -8.33
C PHE A 28 -3.12 2.76 -8.56
N PRO A 29 -2.63 3.22 -9.72
CA PRO A 29 -2.71 4.61 -10.11
C PRO A 29 -4.17 5.10 -10.02
N VAL A 30 -4.38 6.22 -9.35
CA VAL A 30 -5.70 6.88 -9.31
C VAL A 30 -5.78 7.76 -10.55
N ASP A 31 -5.97 7.13 -11.71
CA ASP A 31 -6.38 7.84 -12.91
C ASP A 31 -7.90 7.74 -13.09
N GLN A 32 -8.45 8.46 -14.06
CA GLN A 32 -9.89 8.57 -14.33
C GLN A 32 -10.54 7.25 -14.80
N THR A 33 -9.82 6.11 -14.72
CA THR A 33 -10.30 4.81 -15.18
C THR A 33 -10.60 3.81 -14.06
N CYS A 34 -10.47 4.22 -12.79
CA CYS A 34 -10.92 3.40 -11.66
C CYS A 34 -12.42 3.11 -11.83
N SER A 35 -12.72 1.85 -12.15
CA SER A 35 -14.10 1.39 -12.34
C SER A 35 -14.93 1.69 -11.10
N GLU A 36 -16.23 1.94 -11.25
CA GLU A 36 -17.13 2.04 -10.09
C GLU A 36 -17.12 0.78 -9.21
N ASP A 37 -16.63 -0.35 -9.73
CA ASP A 37 -16.48 -1.61 -9.00
C ASP A 37 -15.12 -1.74 -8.28
N GLU A 38 -14.18 -0.83 -8.48
CA GLU A 38 -12.87 -0.84 -7.81
C GLU A 38 -12.89 0.00 -6.52
N LEU A 39 -11.93 -0.28 -5.63
CA LEU A 39 -11.68 0.53 -4.45
C LEU A 39 -10.28 1.15 -4.55
N ALA A 40 -10.22 2.46 -4.38
CA ALA A 40 -8.95 3.17 -4.24
C ALA A 40 -8.18 2.62 -3.03
N ALA A 41 -6.85 2.60 -3.10
CA ALA A 41 -6.04 1.90 -2.10
C ALA A 41 -6.08 2.54 -0.69
N ASP A 42 -6.21 3.86 -0.64
CA ASP A 42 -6.47 4.61 0.59
C ASP A 42 -7.83 4.26 1.18
N GLU A 43 -8.89 4.29 0.36
CA GLU A 43 -10.24 3.89 0.77
C GLU A 43 -10.28 2.43 1.27
N ALA A 44 -9.66 1.51 0.52
CA ALA A 44 -9.61 0.09 0.86
C ALA A 44 -8.89 -0.14 2.19
N LEU A 45 -7.80 0.61 2.47
CA LEU A 45 -7.09 0.49 3.74
C LEU A 45 -7.97 0.96 4.90
N LEU A 46 -8.65 2.09 4.77
CA LEU A 46 -9.53 2.59 5.83
C LEU A 46 -10.69 1.63 6.10
N ARG A 47 -11.36 1.18 5.03
CA ARG A 47 -12.43 0.16 5.14
C ARG A 47 -11.94 -1.11 5.82
N TYR A 48 -10.72 -1.58 5.50
CA TYR A 48 -10.14 -2.75 6.15
C TYR A 48 -9.94 -2.50 7.65
N LEU A 49 -9.33 -1.38 8.03
CA LEU A 49 -9.05 -1.04 9.42
C LEU A 49 -10.33 -0.82 10.25
N ASP A 50 -11.42 -0.39 9.62
CA ASP A 50 -12.72 -0.21 10.25
C ASP A 50 -13.57 -1.49 10.29
N SER A 51 -13.20 -2.53 9.53
CA SER A 51 -13.97 -3.78 9.41
C SER A 51 -13.90 -4.72 10.63
N GLY A 52 -13.03 -4.40 11.60
CA GLY A 52 -12.70 -5.25 12.75
C GLY A 52 -11.75 -6.42 12.42
N ALA A 53 -11.29 -6.56 11.17
CA ALA A 53 -10.20 -7.49 10.84
C ALA A 53 -8.89 -7.08 11.54
N ALA A 54 -8.03 -8.05 11.82
CA ALA A 54 -6.79 -7.80 12.56
C ALA A 54 -5.85 -6.87 11.76
N PRO A 55 -5.44 -5.70 12.29
CA PRO A 55 -4.65 -4.71 11.55
C PRO A 55 -3.26 -5.21 11.14
N GLU A 56 -2.74 -6.28 11.74
CA GLU A 56 -1.47 -6.91 11.37
C GLU A 56 -1.60 -7.83 10.13
N ARG A 57 -2.82 -8.05 9.63
CA ARG A 57 -3.14 -8.95 8.50
C ARG A 57 -3.39 -8.22 7.18
N ILE A 58 -3.05 -6.93 7.10
CA ILE A 58 -3.09 -6.16 5.85
C ILE A 58 -1.70 -5.66 5.45
N THR A 59 -1.36 -5.81 4.18
CA THR A 59 -0.19 -5.16 3.56
C THR A 59 -0.62 -4.32 2.36
N MET A 60 0.27 -3.45 1.89
CA MET A 60 0.09 -2.70 0.65
C MET A 60 1.30 -2.84 -0.26
N SER A 61 1.05 -3.08 -1.55
CA SER A 61 2.06 -3.21 -2.60
C SER A 61 1.76 -2.28 -3.77
N SER A 62 2.78 -1.87 -4.53
CA SER A 62 2.60 -0.95 -5.68
C SER A 62 2.26 -1.67 -7.00
N ASP A 63 2.62 -2.95 -7.11
CA ASP A 63 2.71 -3.66 -8.39
C ASP A 63 3.62 -2.94 -9.42
N GLY A 64 4.65 -2.25 -8.92
CA GLY A 64 5.59 -1.48 -9.73
C GLY A 64 6.34 -2.33 -10.77
N GLY A 65 6.33 -1.90 -12.03
CA GLY A 65 6.88 -2.66 -13.15
C GLY A 65 5.97 -3.78 -13.67
N GLY A 66 4.83 -4.02 -13.02
CA GLY A 66 3.79 -4.93 -13.48
C GLY A 66 2.98 -4.33 -14.65
N CYS A 67 2.37 -5.21 -15.45
CA CYS A 67 1.45 -4.83 -16.51
C CYS A 67 0.03 -4.69 -15.94
N LEU A 68 -0.63 -3.56 -16.22
CA LEU A 68 -2.01 -3.27 -15.84
C LEU A 68 -2.90 -3.30 -17.10
N PRO A 69 -3.33 -4.49 -17.56
CA PRO A 69 -4.11 -4.63 -18.79
C PRO A 69 -5.57 -4.25 -18.59
N VAL A 70 -6.16 -3.67 -19.64
CA VAL A 70 -7.61 -3.43 -19.73
C VAL A 70 -8.18 -4.31 -20.82
N PHE A 71 -9.12 -5.16 -20.44
CA PHE A 71 -9.79 -6.11 -21.34
C PHE A 71 -11.21 -5.65 -21.66
N ASN A 72 -11.67 -5.98 -22.86
CA ASN A 72 -13.09 -5.87 -23.20
C ASN A 72 -13.89 -7.07 -22.65
N ALA A 73 -15.21 -7.07 -22.84
CA ALA A 73 -16.10 -8.14 -22.39
C ALA A 73 -15.80 -9.51 -23.03
N GLN A 74 -15.12 -9.53 -24.18
CA GLN A 74 -14.69 -10.73 -24.88
C GLN A 74 -13.31 -11.23 -24.41
N GLY A 75 -12.67 -10.53 -23.47
CA GLY A 75 -11.34 -10.87 -22.95
C GLY A 75 -10.18 -10.41 -23.83
N GLU A 76 -10.42 -9.53 -24.80
CA GLU A 76 -9.39 -8.98 -25.68
C GLU A 76 -8.76 -7.73 -25.03
N MET A 77 -7.43 -7.64 -25.04
CA MET A 77 -6.70 -6.53 -24.45
C MET A 77 -6.84 -5.27 -25.32
N GLN A 78 -7.40 -4.21 -24.76
CA GLN A 78 -7.55 -2.92 -25.45
C GLN A 78 -6.35 -2.01 -25.26
N ARG A 79 -5.80 -1.99 -24.05
CA ARG A 79 -4.62 -1.22 -23.66
C ARG A 79 -3.96 -1.85 -22.43
N PHE A 80 -2.76 -1.42 -22.11
CA PHE A 80 -2.13 -1.69 -20.83
C PHE A 80 -1.35 -0.47 -20.35
N ASP A 81 -1.14 -0.41 -19.05
CA ASP A 81 -0.22 0.53 -18.41
C ASP A 81 0.82 -0.23 -17.57
N ILE A 82 1.78 0.51 -16.99
CA ILE A 82 2.84 -0.04 -16.15
C ILE A 82 2.67 0.50 -14.73
N GLY A 83 2.53 -0.40 -13.76
CA GLY A 83 2.45 -0.04 -12.35
C GLY A 83 3.68 0.77 -11.91
N GLN A 84 3.47 1.78 -11.06
CA GLN A 84 4.52 2.69 -10.62
C GLN A 84 4.78 2.55 -9.11
N PRO A 85 6.02 2.40 -8.65
CA PRO A 85 6.32 2.36 -7.21
C PRO A 85 5.85 3.60 -6.43
N ALA A 86 5.80 4.76 -7.10
CA ALA A 86 5.39 6.04 -6.51
C ALA A 86 3.94 6.04 -5.98
N THR A 87 3.09 5.14 -6.44
CA THR A 87 1.69 5.06 -5.99
C THR A 87 1.56 4.75 -4.50
N LEU A 88 2.55 4.08 -3.89
CA LEU A 88 2.59 3.85 -2.45
C LEU A 88 2.76 5.16 -1.67
N SER A 89 3.71 6.01 -2.07
CA SER A 89 3.92 7.31 -1.43
C SER A 89 2.76 8.27 -1.68
N ASP A 90 2.14 8.22 -2.85
CA ASP A 90 0.95 9.02 -3.16
C ASP A 90 -0.23 8.60 -2.29
N THR A 91 -0.44 7.29 -2.11
CA THR A 91 -1.49 6.73 -1.24
C THR A 91 -1.27 7.13 0.21
N LEU A 92 -0.03 7.04 0.71
CA LEU A 92 0.31 7.51 2.06
C LEU A 92 0.04 9.01 2.23
N THR A 93 0.41 9.83 1.24
CA THR A 93 0.17 11.28 1.25
C THR A 93 -1.33 11.58 1.33
N ARG A 94 -2.16 10.88 0.55
CA ARG A 94 -3.63 11.04 0.58
C ARG A 94 -4.23 10.66 1.93
N LEU A 95 -3.80 9.55 2.52
CA LEU A 95 -4.26 9.11 3.84
C LEU A 95 -3.92 10.15 4.93
N LEU A 96 -2.69 10.67 4.92
CA LEU A 96 -2.25 11.70 5.88
C LEU A 96 -2.99 13.02 5.68
N ALA A 97 -3.17 13.45 4.43
CA ALA A 97 -3.98 14.62 4.10
C ALA A 97 -5.46 14.46 4.52
N GLY A 98 -5.96 13.23 4.57
CA GLY A 98 -7.27 12.86 5.11
C GLY A 98 -7.36 12.88 6.64
N GLY A 99 -6.26 13.15 7.35
CA GLY A 99 -6.22 13.26 8.81
C GLY A 99 -5.87 11.97 9.55
N GLU A 100 -5.49 10.91 8.85
CA GLU A 100 -5.12 9.64 9.47
C GLU A 100 -3.77 9.74 10.20
N SER A 101 -3.66 9.05 11.33
CA SER A 101 -2.39 8.98 12.06
C SER A 101 -1.44 7.96 11.44
N LEU A 102 -0.14 8.27 11.42
CA LEU A 102 0.90 7.33 10.99
C LEU A 102 0.83 6.00 11.75
N GLN A 103 0.57 6.04 13.06
CA GLN A 103 0.46 4.84 13.88
C GLN A 103 -0.60 3.86 13.35
N ARG A 104 -1.69 4.38 12.80
CA ARG A 104 -2.82 3.60 12.28
C ARG A 104 -2.54 3.01 10.90
N ILE A 105 -1.97 3.80 9.98
CA ILE A 105 -1.85 3.40 8.56
C ILE A 105 -0.48 2.83 8.20
N LEU A 106 0.61 3.31 8.83
CA LEU A 106 1.98 2.98 8.44
C LEU A 106 2.33 1.48 8.59
N PRO A 107 1.75 0.70 9.52
CA PRO A 107 2.01 -0.73 9.60
C PRO A 107 1.75 -1.49 8.29
N ALA A 108 0.74 -1.11 7.51
CA ALA A 108 0.44 -1.75 6.22
C ALA A 108 1.57 -1.61 5.18
N PHE A 109 2.37 -0.54 5.30
CA PHE A 109 3.48 -0.22 4.40
C PHE A 109 4.84 -0.72 4.93
N THR A 110 4.96 -0.91 6.25
CA THR A 110 6.26 -1.13 6.91
C THR A 110 6.27 -2.40 7.75
N LEU A 111 5.66 -2.36 8.93
CA LEU A 111 5.74 -3.42 9.92
C LEU A 111 5.09 -4.74 9.46
N ASN A 112 3.92 -4.67 8.84
CA ASN A 112 3.17 -5.86 8.41
C ASN A 112 3.90 -6.62 7.29
N PRO A 113 4.36 -5.99 6.19
CA PRO A 113 5.16 -6.70 5.19
C PRO A 113 6.48 -7.22 5.78
N ALA A 114 7.14 -6.48 6.67
CA ALA A 114 8.35 -6.97 7.34
C ALA A 114 8.08 -8.24 8.17
N ARG A 115 6.97 -8.27 8.94
CA ARG A 115 6.56 -9.47 9.69
C ARG A 115 6.21 -10.64 8.78
N LEU A 116 5.44 -10.39 7.72
CA LEU A 116 5.03 -11.42 6.76
C LEU A 116 6.25 -12.08 6.10
N LEU A 117 7.22 -11.26 5.68
CA LEU A 117 8.44 -11.70 5.01
C LEU A 117 9.56 -12.11 5.97
N ARG A 118 9.31 -12.06 7.29
CA ARG A 118 10.27 -12.42 8.36
C ARG A 118 11.53 -11.56 8.36
N PHE A 119 11.42 -10.30 7.95
CA PHE A 119 12.47 -9.31 8.15
C PHE A 119 12.45 -8.83 9.59
N HIS A 120 13.40 -9.32 10.37
CA HIS A 120 13.50 -9.03 11.80
C HIS A 120 14.08 -7.64 12.08
N ASP A 121 14.81 -7.06 11.13
CA ASP A 121 15.52 -5.78 11.24
C ASP A 121 14.86 -4.62 10.46
N ARG A 122 13.67 -4.82 9.87
CA ARG A 122 12.96 -3.80 9.05
C ARG A 122 11.58 -3.47 9.58
N GLY A 123 11.04 -2.34 9.12
CA GLY A 123 9.67 -1.90 9.38
C GLY A 123 9.43 -1.28 10.76
N ARG A 124 10.51 -0.93 11.48
CA ARG A 124 10.49 -0.35 12.84
C ARG A 124 11.63 0.65 12.99
N ILE A 125 11.45 1.62 13.88
CA ILE A 125 12.52 2.53 14.31
C ILE A 125 12.87 2.17 15.75
N GLU A 126 13.91 1.35 15.93
CA GLU A 126 14.38 0.87 17.22
C GLU A 126 15.88 0.52 17.17
N THR A 127 16.53 0.46 18.33
CA THR A 127 17.95 0.06 18.41
C THR A 127 18.13 -1.37 17.90
N GLY A 128 19.07 -1.57 16.98
CA GLY A 128 19.36 -2.86 16.36
C GLY A 128 18.60 -3.13 15.05
N ALA A 129 17.56 -2.36 14.74
CA ALA A 129 16.95 -2.36 13.42
C ALA A 129 17.86 -1.66 12.39
N ALA A 130 17.66 -1.97 11.13
CA ALA A 130 18.38 -1.31 10.07
C ALA A 130 17.92 0.15 9.89
N ALA A 131 18.87 1.03 9.58
CA ALA A 131 18.62 2.43 9.33
C ALA A 131 18.05 2.66 7.90
N ASP A 132 16.84 2.14 7.66
CA ASP A 132 16.01 2.42 6.51
C ASP A 132 14.93 3.43 6.92
N LEU A 133 15.10 4.68 6.53
CA LEU A 133 14.29 5.80 7.01
C LEU A 133 13.83 6.65 5.84
N VAL A 134 12.61 7.16 5.96
CA VAL A 134 12.02 8.14 5.03
C VAL A 134 11.63 9.36 5.85
N LEU A 135 12.10 10.53 5.41
CA LEU A 135 11.70 11.82 6.00
C LEU A 135 10.61 12.41 5.11
N LEU A 136 9.49 12.77 5.74
CA LEU A 136 8.39 13.44 5.09
C LEU A 136 8.51 14.96 5.28
N ASP A 137 8.19 15.72 4.24
CA ASP A 137 8.10 17.18 4.31
C ASP A 137 6.79 17.63 5.01
N ASN A 138 6.58 18.95 5.09
CA ASN A 138 5.38 19.54 5.68
C ASN A 138 4.08 19.25 4.89
N HIS A 139 4.19 18.71 3.68
CA HIS A 139 3.08 18.28 2.83
C HIS A 139 2.95 16.75 2.78
N HIS A 140 3.62 16.03 3.68
CA HIS A 140 3.63 14.57 3.78
C HIS A 140 4.24 13.85 2.57
N ARG A 141 5.01 14.56 1.74
CA ARG A 141 5.73 13.97 0.61
C ARG A 141 7.11 13.51 1.05
N ILE A 142 7.68 12.54 0.34
CA ILE A 142 9.04 12.05 0.59
C ILE A 142 10.05 13.15 0.24
N GLY A 143 10.80 13.62 1.25
CA GLY A 143 11.89 14.58 1.09
C GLY A 143 13.26 13.90 1.04
N ASP A 144 13.57 13.09 2.04
CA ASP A 144 14.85 12.37 2.14
C ASP A 144 14.64 10.87 2.34
N VAL A 145 15.55 10.07 1.81
CA VAL A 145 15.51 8.60 1.92
C VAL A 145 16.88 8.09 2.32
N MET A 146 16.91 7.31 3.40
CA MET A 146 18.07 6.57 3.87
C MET A 146 17.81 5.08 3.73
N THR A 147 18.81 4.34 3.28
CA THR A 147 18.81 2.87 3.30
C THR A 147 20.10 2.39 3.92
N GLN A 148 20.03 1.51 4.92
CA GLN A 148 21.18 0.93 5.62
C GLN A 148 22.17 2.01 6.12
N GLY A 149 21.66 3.14 6.61
CA GLY A 149 22.50 4.24 7.12
C GLY A 149 23.06 5.17 6.05
N VAL A 150 22.78 4.92 4.77
CA VAL A 150 23.27 5.72 3.63
C VAL A 150 22.13 6.54 3.04
N TRP A 151 22.30 7.87 3.01
CA TRP A 151 21.38 8.76 2.30
C TRP A 151 21.40 8.47 0.80
N ARG A 152 20.26 8.08 0.24
CA ARG A 152 20.03 7.87 -1.19
C ARG A 152 19.44 9.10 -1.87
N ILE A 153 18.59 9.82 -1.13
CA ILE A 153 18.00 11.11 -1.51
C ILE A 153 18.23 12.05 -0.32
N LYS A 154 18.77 13.24 -0.58
CA LYS A 154 19.01 14.25 0.45
C LYS A 154 18.88 15.68 -0.08
N GLY A 155 18.06 16.52 0.57
CA GLY A 155 17.99 17.96 0.32
C GLY A 155 17.26 18.38 -0.95
N GLN A 156 16.06 17.85 -1.19
CA GLN A 156 15.09 18.50 -2.09
C GLN A 156 14.41 19.68 -1.39
#